data_AF-A0A085NDU9-F1
#
_entry.id   AF-A0A085NDU9-F1
#
_cell.length_a   1.000
_cell.length_b   1.000
_cell.length_c   1.000
_cell.angle_alpha   90.00
_cell.angle_beta   90.00
_cell.angle_gamma   90.00
#
_symmetry.space_group_name_H-M   'P 1'
#
loop_
_entity.id
_entity.type
_entity.pdbx_description
1 polymer ?
#
loop_
_entity_poly.entity_id
_entity_poly.type
_entity_poly.pdbx_seq_one_letter_code
_entity_poly.pdbx_strand_id
1 'polypeptide(L)'
;MDENLRIDKYVDLHRMIDELQEIVRRYMEKPFADRVAEQSDLQNARMNVELMYVVNALFWCQLRLQNCDPSNHPIMKELNNIKQKLNTIKELELRGKGPKIDAAAAKRLIQHDLWTLESTEDATSAGNYQKYGSRKRKRSKSSEEGELSSSSSDNQPTSSSRKAE
;
A
#
# COMPACT_ATOMS: atom_id res chain seq x y z
N MET A 1 13.96 40.62 -22.58
CA MET A 1 14.38 39.24 -22.31
C MET A 1 15.57 38.98 -23.19
N ASP A 2 16.75 38.85 -22.58
CA ASP A 2 18.03 38.76 -23.28
C ASP A 2 18.09 37.53 -24.20
N GLU A 3 18.57 37.69 -25.43
CA GLU A 3 18.64 36.59 -26.40
C GLU A 3 19.49 35.43 -25.90
N ASN A 4 20.57 35.71 -25.16
CA ASN A 4 21.43 34.70 -24.56
C ASN A 4 20.65 33.80 -23.57
N LEU A 5 19.75 34.38 -22.77
CA LEU A 5 18.92 33.61 -21.83
C LEU A 5 17.94 32.67 -22.56
N ARG A 6 17.53 33.00 -23.79
CA ARG A 6 16.70 32.10 -24.60
C ARG A 6 17.53 30.95 -25.15
N ILE A 7 18.73 31.25 -25.67
CA ILE A 7 19.65 30.25 -26.22
C ILE A 7 20.02 29.23 -25.14
N ASP A 8 20.36 29.67 -23.93
CA ASP A 8 20.70 28.78 -22.81
C ASP A 8 19.56 27.78 -22.50
N LYS A 9 18.30 28.24 -22.49
CA LYS A 9 17.14 27.38 -22.27
C LYS A 9 16.95 26.33 -23.35
N TYR A 10 17.27 26.65 -24.60
CA TYR A 10 17.22 25.67 -25.70
C TYR A 10 18.34 24.64 -25.60
N VAL A 11 19.54 25.06 -25.20
CA VAL A 11 20.67 24.15 -24.95
C VAL A 11 20.33 23.20 -23.81
N ASP A 12 19.77 23.70 -22.72
CA ASP A 12 19.31 22.88 -21.60
C ASP A 12 18.23 21.88 -22.03
N LEU A 13 17.24 22.33 -22.80
CA LEU A 13 16.19 21.45 -23.33
C LEU A 13 16.77 20.33 -24.20
N HIS A 14 17.73 20.65 -25.08
CA HIS A 14 18.38 19.65 -25.92
C HIS A 14 19.10 18.60 -25.06
N ARG A 15 19.85 19.04 -24.04
CA ARG A 15 20.54 18.13 -23.11
C ARG A 15 19.54 17.20 -22.41
N MET A 16 18.42 17.73 -21.93
CA MET A 16 17.38 16.93 -21.28
C MET A 16 16.75 15.90 -22.23
N ILE A 17 16.59 16.23 -23.51
CA ILE A 17 16.08 15.30 -24.53
C ILE A 17 17.11 14.20 -24.79
N ASP A 18 18.39 14.51 -24.87
CA ASP A 18 19.46 13.51 -25.04
C ASP A 18 19.52 12.54 -23.85
N GLU A 19 19.44 13.07 -22.63
CA GLU A 19 19.36 12.27 -21.38
C GLU A 19 18.14 11.34 -21.39
N LEU A 20 16.97 11.86 -21.78
CA LEU A 20 15.75 11.07 -21.90
C LEU A 20 15.87 9.97 -22.96
N GLN A 21 16.44 10.28 -24.12
CA GLN A 21 16.64 9.33 -25.22
C GLN A 21 17.52 8.17 -24.77
N GLU A 22 18.54 8.43 -23.97
CA GLU A 22 19.40 7.39 -23.43
C GLU A 22 18.67 6.49 -22.42
N ILE A 23 17.84 7.07 -21.54
CA ILE A 23 17.00 6.30 -20.61
C ILE A 23 16.02 5.39 -21.38
N VAL A 24 15.37 5.93 -22.41
CA VAL A 24 14.42 5.15 -23.24
C VAL A 24 15.15 4.05 -24.00
N ARG A 25 16.33 4.32 -24.55
CA ARG A 25 17.16 3.31 -25.22
C ARG A 25 17.47 2.15 -24.28
N ARG A 26 17.96 2.45 -23.08
CA ARG A 26 18.23 1.44 -22.04
C ARG A 26 16.98 0.66 -21.64
N TYR A 27 15.84 1.35 -21.54
CA TYR A 27 14.57 0.69 -21.27
C TYR A 27 14.15 -0.27 -22.39
N MET A 28 14.48 0.05 -23.66
CA MET A 28 14.16 -0.77 -24.83
C MET A 28 15.16 -1.89 -25.13
N GLU A 29 16.30 -1.99 -24.43
CA GLU A 29 17.31 -3.05 -24.64
C GLU A 29 16.73 -4.46 -24.50
N LYS A 30 15.79 -4.66 -23.56
CA LYS A 30 15.04 -5.90 -23.42
C LYS A 30 13.74 -5.85 -24.24
N PRO A 31 13.27 -6.98 -24.80
CA PRO A 31 11.92 -7.06 -25.36
C PRO A 31 10.85 -6.79 -24.29
N PHE A 32 9.75 -6.15 -24.69
CA PHE A 32 8.63 -5.87 -23.77
C PHE A 32 7.95 -7.15 -23.27
N ALA A 33 7.84 -8.18 -24.13
CA ALA A 33 7.23 -9.45 -23.78
C ALA A 33 7.94 -10.15 -22.61
N ASP A 34 9.27 -10.15 -22.63
CA ASP A 34 10.09 -10.78 -21.59
C ASP A 34 9.91 -10.07 -20.24
N ARG A 35 9.84 -8.74 -20.24
CA ARG A 35 9.57 -7.96 -19.01
C ARG A 35 8.18 -8.25 -18.43
N VAL A 36 7.17 -8.33 -19.28
CA VAL A 36 5.79 -8.60 -18.83
C VAL A 36 5.69 -9.99 -18.21
N ALA A 37 6.43 -10.97 -18.74
CA ALA A 37 6.47 -12.32 -18.20
C ALA A 37 7.25 -12.41 -16.87
N GLU A 38 8.29 -11.60 -16.68
CA GLU A 38 9.09 -11.56 -15.44
C GLU A 38 8.38 -10.87 -14.27
N GLN A 39 7.44 -9.95 -14.54
CA GLN A 39 6.79 -9.11 -13.55
C GLN A 39 5.42 -9.63 -13.11
N SER A 40 5.04 -9.33 -11.86
CA SER A 40 3.68 -9.60 -11.40
C SER A 40 2.64 -8.72 -12.11
N ASP A 41 1.40 -9.19 -12.23
CA ASP A 41 0.31 -8.45 -12.89
C ASP A 41 0.14 -7.02 -12.35
N LEU A 42 0.34 -6.82 -11.05
CA LEU A 42 0.25 -5.52 -10.41
C LEU A 42 1.40 -4.59 -10.83
N GLN A 43 2.62 -5.12 -10.91
CA GLN A 43 3.79 -4.38 -11.40
C GLN A 43 3.64 -4.03 -12.88
N ASN A 44 3.12 -4.95 -13.68
CA ASN A 44 2.80 -4.72 -15.09
C ASN A 44 1.76 -3.61 -15.27
N ALA A 45 0.70 -3.60 -14.46
CA ALA A 45 -0.31 -2.54 -14.48
C ALA A 45 0.32 -1.17 -14.14
N ARG A 46 1.18 -1.12 -13.12
CA ARG A 46 1.88 0.10 -12.73
C ARG A 46 2.81 0.61 -13.83
N MET A 47 3.65 -0.26 -14.39
CA MET A 47 4.56 0.07 -15.49
C MET A 47 3.80 0.65 -16.69
N ASN A 48 2.67 0.05 -17.06
CA ASN A 48 1.84 0.56 -18.17
C ASN A 48 1.30 1.97 -17.90
N VAL A 49 0.85 2.25 -16.67
CA VAL A 49 0.36 3.59 -16.31
C VAL A 49 1.50 4.62 -16.29
N GLU A 50 2.69 4.24 -15.84
CA GLU A 50 3.89 5.08 -15.88
C GLU A 50 4.31 5.38 -17.33
N LEU A 51 4.25 4.40 -18.24
CA LEU A 51 4.55 4.62 -19.66
C LEU A 51 3.55 5.58 -20.32
N MET A 52 2.26 5.43 -20.02
CA MET A 52 1.22 6.36 -20.48
C MET A 52 1.45 7.78 -19.97
N TYR A 53 1.93 7.94 -18.74
CA TYR A 53 2.33 9.25 -18.22
C TYR A 53 3.48 9.86 -19.01
N VAL A 54 4.55 9.10 -19.28
CA VAL A 54 5.71 9.59 -20.03
C VAL A 54 5.30 10.09 -21.42
N VAL A 55 4.52 9.29 -22.17
CA VAL A 55 4.06 9.66 -23.51
C VAL A 55 3.20 10.93 -23.48
N ASN A 56 2.27 11.04 -22.52
CA ASN A 56 1.43 12.23 -22.40
C ASN A 56 2.20 13.46 -21.92
N ALA A 57 3.21 13.31 -21.06
CA ALA A 57 4.09 14.40 -20.66
C ALA A 57 4.91 14.93 -21.85
N LEU A 58 5.42 14.04 -22.70
CA LEU A 58 6.14 14.43 -23.93
C LEU A 58 5.24 15.13 -24.93
N PHE A 59 4.00 14.66 -25.10
CA PHE A 59 3.03 15.34 -25.93
C PHE A 59 2.71 16.75 -25.38
N TRP A 60 2.61 16.91 -24.07
CA TRP A 60 2.44 18.23 -23.46
C TRP A 60 3.63 19.15 -23.73
N CYS A 61 4.86 18.65 -23.65
CA CYS A 61 6.05 19.40 -24.05
C CYS A 61 6.00 19.81 -25.53
N GLN A 62 5.56 18.91 -26.41
CA GLN A 62 5.41 19.19 -27.84
C GLN A 62 4.39 20.29 -28.12
N LEU A 63 3.24 20.29 -27.45
CA LEU A 63 2.25 21.36 -27.57
C LEU A 63 2.84 22.72 -27.22
N ARG A 64 3.64 22.78 -26.15
CA ARG A 64 4.31 24.02 -25.73
C ARG A 64 5.34 24.49 -26.74
N LEU A 65 6.08 23.58 -27.37
CA LEU A 65 7.01 23.91 -28.46
C LEU A 65 6.31 24.45 -29.71
N GLN A 66 5.10 23.95 -29.99
CA GLN A 66 4.26 24.41 -31.09
C GLN A 66 3.49 25.71 -30.76
N ASN A 67 3.74 26.32 -29.59
CA ASN A 67 3.00 27.48 -29.08
C ASN A 67 1.48 27.24 -29.00
N CYS A 68 1.05 25.99 -28.79
CA CYS A 68 -0.34 25.65 -28.54
C CYS A 68 -0.62 25.65 -27.04
N ASP A 69 -1.74 26.26 -26.63
CA ASP A 69 -2.13 26.29 -25.22
C ASP A 69 -2.62 24.92 -24.73
N PRO A 70 -1.94 24.32 -23.74
CA PRO A 70 -2.29 22.97 -23.26
C PRO A 70 -3.60 22.95 -22.44
N SER A 71 -4.07 24.11 -21.97
CA SER A 71 -5.29 24.23 -21.15
C SER A 71 -6.56 23.92 -21.93
N ASN A 72 -6.58 24.22 -23.24
CA ASN A 72 -7.71 23.94 -24.12
C ASN A 72 -7.63 22.55 -24.77
N HIS A 73 -6.52 21.84 -24.58
CA HIS A 73 -6.29 20.54 -25.21
C HIS A 73 -6.82 19.40 -24.31
N PRO A 74 -7.42 18.33 -24.89
CA PRO A 74 -7.91 17.18 -24.13
C PRO A 74 -6.83 16.44 -23.32
N ILE A 75 -5.56 16.78 -23.49
CA ILE A 75 -4.46 16.15 -22.74
C ILE A 75 -4.56 16.39 -21.22
N MET A 76 -5.14 17.51 -20.79
CA MET A 76 -5.35 17.76 -19.37
C MET A 76 -6.30 16.73 -18.74
N LYS A 77 -7.29 16.27 -19.53
CA LYS A 77 -8.19 15.18 -19.14
C LYS A 77 -7.42 13.87 -19.03
N GLU A 78 -6.55 13.56 -19.99
CA GLU A 78 -5.73 12.33 -19.96
C GLU A 78 -4.76 12.30 -18.77
N LEU A 79 -4.14 13.44 -18.43
CA LEU A 79 -3.29 13.54 -17.24
C LEU A 79 -4.08 13.31 -15.95
N ASN A 80 -5.32 13.82 -15.87
CA ASN A 80 -6.19 13.55 -14.73
C ASN A 80 -6.63 12.08 -14.67
N ASN A 81 -6.92 11.46 -15.82
CA ASN A 81 -7.24 10.03 -15.91
C ASN A 81 -6.06 9.16 -15.42
N ILE A 82 -4.82 9.49 -15.83
CA ILE A 82 -3.61 8.81 -15.34
C ILE A 82 -3.46 8.93 -13.82
N LYS A 83 -3.69 10.13 -13.26
CA LYS A 83 -3.64 10.33 -11.79
C LYS A 83 -4.64 9.44 -11.07
N GLN A 84 -5.87 9.33 -11.59
CA GLN A 84 -6.89 8.44 -11.03
C GLN A 84 -6.43 6.98 -11.08
N LYS A 85 -5.91 6.52 -12.23
CA LYS A 85 -5.38 5.14 -12.36
C LYS A 85 -4.23 4.86 -11.39
N LEU A 86 -3.31 5.80 -11.20
CA LEU A 86 -2.23 5.67 -10.22
C LEU A 86 -2.76 5.56 -8.79
N ASN A 87 -3.79 6.33 -8.44
CA ASN A 87 -4.43 6.23 -7.12
C ASN A 87 -5.10 4.87 -6.93
N THR A 88 -5.82 4.37 -7.93
CA THR A 88 -6.41 3.03 -7.88
C THR A 88 -5.35 1.94 -7.69
N ILE A 89 -4.21 2.03 -8.38
CA ILE A 89 -3.12 1.06 -8.21
C ILE A 89 -2.55 1.12 -6.78
N LYS A 90 -2.35 2.32 -6.22
CA LYS A 90 -1.89 2.49 -4.83
C LYS A 90 -2.88 1.90 -3.82
N GLU A 91 -4.17 2.10 -4.02
CA GLU A 91 -5.22 1.49 -3.18
C GLU A 91 -5.20 -0.04 -3.26
N LEU A 92 -4.98 -0.61 -4.44
CA LEU A 92 -4.84 -2.05 -4.62
C LEU A 92 -3.59 -2.60 -3.94
N GLU A 93 -2.46 -1.90 -4.04
CA GLU A 93 -1.21 -2.24 -3.33
C GLU A 93 -1.40 -2.22 -1.80
N LEU A 94 -2.15 -1.25 -1.27
CA LEU A 94 -2.47 -1.15 0.15
C LEU A 94 -3.46 -2.23 0.60
N ARG A 95 -4.50 -2.50 -0.19
CA ARG A 95 -5.49 -3.54 0.09
C ARG A 95 -4.87 -4.94 0.13
N GLY A 96 -3.89 -5.21 -0.72
CA GLY A 96 -3.12 -6.45 -0.68
C GLY A 96 -2.31 -6.65 0.60
N LYS A 97 -2.00 -5.56 1.32
CA LYS A 97 -1.25 -5.56 2.59
C LYS A 97 -2.13 -5.44 3.84
N GLY A 98 -3.45 -5.30 3.66
CA GLY A 98 -4.41 -5.17 4.75
C GLY A 98 -4.59 -6.47 5.56
N PRO A 99 -5.12 -6.39 6.79
CA PRO A 99 -5.42 -7.58 7.58
C PRO A 99 -6.41 -8.48 6.84
N LYS A 100 -6.04 -9.75 6.68
CA LYS A 100 -6.91 -10.77 6.08
C LYS A 100 -8.07 -11.03 7.04
N ILE A 101 -9.30 -10.79 6.59
CA ILE A 101 -10.50 -11.08 7.37
C ILE A 101 -10.70 -12.60 7.39
N ASP A 102 -10.89 -13.18 8.58
CA ASP A 102 -11.26 -14.59 8.72
C ASP A 102 -12.73 -14.78 8.29
N ALA A 103 -12.91 -15.30 7.08
CA ALA A 103 -14.23 -15.58 6.51
C ALA A 103 -15.03 -16.59 7.35
N ALA A 104 -14.37 -17.52 8.05
CA ALA A 104 -15.04 -18.47 8.91
C ALA A 104 -15.57 -17.79 10.19
N ALA A 105 -14.78 -16.89 10.79
CA ALA A 105 -15.23 -16.09 11.91
C ALA A 105 -16.37 -15.14 11.50
N ALA A 106 -16.25 -14.45 10.36
CA ALA A 106 -17.31 -13.59 9.84
C ALA A 106 -18.61 -14.36 9.60
N LYS A 107 -18.53 -15.56 9.01
CA LYS A 107 -19.70 -16.44 8.82
C LYS A 107 -20.36 -16.80 10.15
N ARG A 108 -19.58 -17.13 11.18
CA ARG A 108 -20.10 -17.42 12.53
C ARG A 108 -20.75 -16.20 13.18
N LEU A 109 -20.18 -15.01 13.00
CA LEU A 109 -20.76 -13.76 13.50
C LEU A 109 -22.13 -13.49 12.86
N ILE A 110 -22.21 -13.61 11.52
CA ILE A 110 -23.46 -13.44 10.78
C ILE A 110 -24.51 -14.48 11.21
N GLN A 111 -24.11 -15.75 11.34
CA GLN A 111 -25.01 -16.83 11.76
C GLN A 111 -25.51 -16.65 13.20
N HIS A 112 -24.63 -16.24 14.12
CA HIS A 112 -25.04 -15.95 15.49
C HIS A 112 -26.05 -14.82 15.52
N ASP A 113 -25.78 -13.70 14.82
CA ASP A 113 -26.63 -12.52 14.80
C ASP A 113 -28.02 -12.84 14.22
N LEU A 114 -28.06 -13.60 13.12
CA LEU A 114 -29.30 -14.08 12.49
C LEU A 114 -30.11 -14.99 13.42
N TRP A 115 -29.46 -15.91 14.13
CA TRP A 115 -30.14 -16.80 15.07
C TRP A 115 -30.69 -16.05 16.30
N THR A 116 -29.98 -15.02 16.77
CA THR A 116 -30.48 -14.15 17.85
C THR A 116 -31.67 -13.29 17.42
N LEU A 117 -31.72 -12.84 16.15
CA LEU A 117 -32.85 -12.08 15.62
C LEU A 117 -34.12 -12.94 15.57
N GLU A 118 -34.03 -14.16 15.04
CA GLU A 118 -35.17 -15.08 14.97
C GLU A 118 -35.67 -15.49 16.36
N SER A 119 -34.77 -15.57 17.35
CA SER A 119 -35.13 -15.78 18.76
C SER A 119 -35.78 -14.56 19.43
N THR A 120 -35.73 -13.37 18.80
CA THR A 120 -36.30 -12.12 19.32
C THR A 120 -37.57 -11.67 18.61
N GLU A 121 -37.89 -12.24 17.44
CA GLU A 121 -39.16 -11.98 16.73
C GLU A 121 -40.36 -12.64 17.46
N ASP A 122 -40.12 -13.73 18.19
CA ASP A 122 -41.07 -14.29 19.17
C ASP A 122 -41.14 -13.48 20.49
N ALA A 123 -40.29 -12.44 20.63
CA ALA A 123 -40.17 -11.61 21.84
C ALA A 123 -40.34 -10.12 21.50
N THR A 124 -41.43 -9.74 20.85
CA THR A 124 -41.86 -8.33 20.83
C THR A 124 -42.24 -7.90 22.26
N SER A 125 -41.34 -7.19 22.94
CA SER A 125 -41.57 -5.85 23.50
C SER A 125 -40.56 -5.57 24.62
N ALA A 126 -39.45 -4.93 24.28
CA ALA A 126 -38.75 -3.92 25.08
C ALA A 126 -37.34 -3.77 24.51
N GLY A 127 -37.03 -2.57 24.01
CA GLY A 127 -35.70 -2.24 23.52
C GLY A 127 -34.66 -2.49 24.62
N ASN A 128 -33.62 -3.24 24.28
CA ASN A 128 -32.40 -3.24 25.06
C ASN A 128 -31.21 -3.58 24.17
N TYR A 129 -30.44 -2.55 23.79
CA TYR A 129 -29.09 -2.71 23.27
C TYR A 129 -28.23 -3.29 24.39
N GLN A 130 -28.12 -4.62 24.43
CA GLN A 130 -27.39 -5.33 25.48
C GLN A 130 -25.87 -5.17 25.24
N LYS A 131 -25.33 -4.19 25.96
CA LYS A 131 -23.92 -3.95 26.29
C LYS A 131 -23.08 -5.24 26.36
N TYR A 132 -22.02 -5.31 25.56
CA TYR A 132 -21.03 -6.39 25.56
C TYR A 132 -20.54 -6.71 26.99
N GLY A 133 -20.82 -7.92 27.45
CA GLY A 133 -20.38 -8.44 28.74
C GLY A 133 -18.91 -8.87 28.71
N SER A 134 -18.07 -8.15 29.44
CA SER A 134 -16.69 -8.52 29.76
C SER A 134 -16.64 -9.88 30.50
N ARG A 135 -16.36 -10.98 29.80
CA ARG A 135 -16.09 -12.27 30.44
C ARG A 135 -14.70 -12.27 31.06
N LYS A 136 -14.64 -11.95 32.36
CA LYS A 136 -13.49 -12.14 33.25
C LYS A 136 -13.15 -13.65 33.33
N ARG A 137 -12.03 -14.08 32.75
CA ARG A 137 -11.55 -15.47 32.89
C ARG A 137 -11.01 -15.68 34.31
N LYS A 138 -11.66 -16.55 35.08
CA LYS A 138 -11.24 -16.95 36.44
C LYS A 138 -10.11 -17.99 36.31
N ARG A 139 -8.89 -17.61 36.69
CA ARG A 139 -7.72 -18.49 36.81
C ARG A 139 -7.81 -19.22 38.16
N SER A 140 -8.03 -20.53 38.12
CA SER A 140 -8.08 -21.39 39.30
C SER A 140 -6.68 -21.63 39.86
N LYS A 141 -6.54 -21.42 41.18
CA LYS A 141 -5.36 -21.66 42.00
C LYS A 141 -5.61 -22.97 42.77
N SER A 142 -4.74 -23.96 42.61
CA SER A 142 -4.66 -25.11 43.52
C SER A 142 -3.22 -25.19 44.04
N SER A 143 -3.12 -25.22 45.36
CA SER A 143 -1.90 -25.29 46.15
C SER A 143 -2.01 -26.53 47.02
N GLU A 144 -0.96 -27.35 47.04
CA GLU A 144 -0.66 -28.31 48.11
C GLU A 144 0.86 -28.42 48.20
N GLU A 145 1.38 -28.13 49.39
CA GLU A 145 2.80 -28.19 49.78
C GLU A 145 3.11 -29.55 50.42
N GLY A 146 4.36 -30.00 50.31
CA GLY A 146 4.85 -31.17 51.06
C GLY A 146 6.27 -31.61 50.72
N GLU A 147 7.26 -30.99 51.40
CA GLU A 147 8.52 -31.55 51.92
C GLU A 147 9.75 -31.90 51.01
N LEU A 148 10.72 -30.98 51.07
CA LEU A 148 12.18 -31.09 51.30
C LEU A 148 12.93 -32.43 51.08
N SER A 149 13.90 -32.40 50.17
CA SER A 149 15.20 -33.10 50.31
C SER A 149 16.26 -32.43 49.41
N SER A 150 17.44 -32.24 49.99
CA SER A 150 18.62 -31.51 49.53
C SER A 150 19.46 -32.26 48.48
N SER A 151 20.04 -31.54 47.51
CA SER A 151 21.45 -31.69 47.12
C SER A 151 21.93 -30.56 46.19
N SER A 152 23.07 -29.98 46.56
CA SER A 152 23.92 -29.02 45.85
C SER A 152 24.18 -29.31 44.37
N SER A 153 24.31 -28.26 43.55
CA SER A 153 25.62 -27.71 43.15
C SER A 153 25.48 -26.58 42.10
N ASP A 154 26.21 -25.49 42.35
CA ASP A 154 27.01 -24.66 41.42
C ASP A 154 26.41 -24.28 40.04
N ASN A 155 26.40 -23.03 39.58
CA ASN A 155 27.49 -22.06 39.62
C ASN A 155 27.02 -20.64 39.24
N GLN A 156 27.77 -19.64 39.67
CA GLN A 156 27.48 -18.20 39.69
C GLN A 156 27.67 -17.46 38.32
N PRO A 157 27.30 -16.16 38.25
CA PRO A 157 26.87 -15.44 37.06
C PRO A 157 28.00 -14.67 36.36
N THR A 158 27.77 -14.26 35.10
CA THR A 158 28.59 -13.24 34.44
C THR A 158 27.83 -11.92 34.31
N SER A 159 28.47 -10.88 34.82
CA SER A 159 28.11 -9.48 34.76
C SER A 159 28.92 -8.78 33.66
N SER A 160 28.31 -7.82 32.97
CA SER A 160 28.95 -6.65 32.32
C SER A 160 27.81 -5.83 31.67
N SER A 161 27.24 -4.75 32.24
CA SER A 161 27.75 -3.44 32.71
C SER A 161 27.82 -2.37 31.60
N ARG A 162 27.27 -1.19 31.95
CA ARG A 162 27.54 0.19 31.45
C ARG A 162 26.82 0.65 30.18
N LYS A 163 26.38 1.90 30.01
CA LYS A 163 26.08 3.10 30.83
C LYS A 163 25.45 4.05 29.80
N ALA A 164 24.41 4.82 30.11
CA ALA A 164 24.06 6.00 29.33
C ALA A 164 24.06 7.20 30.28
N GLU A 165 25.03 8.07 30.03
CA GLU A 165 25.09 9.47 30.44
C GLU A 165 24.43 10.29 29.34
#